data_AF-A0A942DX45-F1
#
_entry.id   AF-A0A942DX45-F1
#
_cell.length_a   1.000
_cell.length_b   1.000
_cell.length_c   1.000
_cell.angle_alpha   90.00
_cell.angle_beta   90.00
_cell.angle_gamma   90.00
#
_symmetry.space_group_name_H-M   'P 1'
#
loop_
_entity.id
_entity.type
_entity.pdbx_description
1 polymer ?
#
loop_
_entity_poly.entity_id
_entity_poly.type
_entity_poly.pdbx_seq_one_letter_code
_entity_poly.pdbx_strand_id
1 'polypeptide(L)'
;MPEFIMEGKELPEFRKLDSFTQGYIQALFFTECEPNTTADAGQVDDFIRLWDPETQSSLPGDVGFADLDADSLARIIKACQEFQAIYEADLDTVDGYAHGRRGETYCREHAGHDFWLTRNGHGAGFWDRYKSSDDQPDVKAAFDRLSDAAKAKGECWATYGDDGKVYQS
;
A
#
# COMPACT_ATOMS: atom_id res chain seq x y z
N MET A 1 3.05 -19.39 7.08
CA MET A 1 2.12 -18.25 7.04
C MET A 1 1.30 -18.43 5.78
N PRO A 2 -0.04 -18.51 5.86
CA PRO A 2 -0.88 -18.49 4.67
C PRO A 2 -0.64 -17.18 3.89
N GLU A 3 -0.82 -17.23 2.57
CA GLU A 3 -0.68 -16.06 1.70
C GLU A 3 -1.85 -15.11 1.92
N PHE A 4 -1.57 -13.81 2.05
CA PHE A 4 -2.60 -12.78 2.10
C PHE A 4 -3.18 -12.59 0.69
N ILE A 5 -4.52 -12.63 0.59
CA ILE A 5 -5.25 -12.35 -0.63
C ILE A 5 -6.27 -11.26 -0.29
N MET A 6 -6.10 -10.08 -0.88
CA MET A 6 -7.02 -8.97 -0.67
C MET A 6 -8.40 -9.30 -1.26
N GLU A 7 -9.45 -9.13 -0.44
CA GLU A 7 -10.82 -9.24 -0.90
C GLU A 7 -11.11 -8.25 -2.04
N GLY A 8 -11.76 -8.72 -3.10
CA GLY A 8 -12.04 -7.92 -4.29
C GLY A 8 -10.86 -7.71 -5.27
N LYS A 9 -9.69 -8.34 -5.08
CA LYS A 9 -8.56 -8.30 -6.03
C LYS A 9 -8.93 -8.73 -7.46
N GLU A 10 -9.92 -9.61 -7.59
CA GLU A 10 -10.37 -10.14 -8.88
C GLU A 10 -11.45 -9.28 -9.55
N LEU A 11 -11.93 -8.22 -8.88
CA LEU A 11 -13.00 -7.36 -9.39
C LEU A 11 -12.55 -6.61 -10.65
N PRO A 12 -13.42 -6.51 -11.68
CA PRO A 12 -13.10 -5.79 -12.90
C PRO A 12 -12.73 -4.32 -12.67
N GLU A 13 -13.32 -3.68 -11.67
CA GLU A 13 -13.07 -2.28 -11.29
C GLU A 13 -11.65 -2.11 -10.76
N PHE A 14 -11.18 -3.03 -9.91
CA PHE A 14 -9.81 -3.04 -9.39
C PHE A 14 -8.79 -3.26 -10.52
N ARG A 15 -9.06 -4.26 -11.39
CA ARG A 15 -8.18 -4.62 -12.51
C ARG A 15 -8.05 -3.54 -13.59
N LYS A 16 -8.96 -2.57 -13.63
CA LYS A 16 -8.88 -1.40 -14.53
C LYS A 16 -7.94 -0.31 -14.02
N LEU A 17 -7.59 -0.32 -12.74
CA LEU A 17 -6.62 0.63 -12.17
C LEU A 17 -5.23 0.35 -12.75
N ASP A 18 -4.36 1.36 -12.79
CA ASP A 18 -2.96 1.14 -13.14
C ASP A 18 -2.24 0.32 -12.06
N SER A 19 -1.19 -0.40 -12.45
CA SER A 19 -0.49 -1.33 -11.55
C SER A 19 0.06 -0.66 -10.30
N PHE A 20 0.49 0.61 -10.38
CA PHE A 20 0.97 1.34 -9.20
C PHE A 20 -0.17 1.58 -8.21
N THR A 21 -1.33 2.06 -8.67
CA THR A 21 -2.51 2.22 -7.81
C THR A 21 -3.00 0.88 -7.24
N GLN A 22 -2.97 -0.21 -8.01
CA GLN A 22 -3.30 -1.55 -7.52
C GLN A 22 -2.37 -1.98 -6.38
N GLY A 23 -1.07 -1.74 -6.54
CA GLY A 23 -0.07 -2.06 -5.53
C GLY A 23 -0.24 -1.24 -4.25
N TYR A 24 -0.55 0.04 -4.39
CA TYR A 24 -0.83 0.91 -3.24
C TYR A 24 -2.01 0.39 -2.41
N ILE A 25 -3.12 0.05 -3.06
CA ILE A 25 -4.33 -0.46 -2.39
C ILE A 25 -4.07 -1.82 -1.75
N GLN A 26 -3.33 -2.71 -2.43
CA GLN A 26 -2.95 -4.01 -1.86
C GLN A 26 -2.11 -3.85 -0.60
N ALA A 27 -1.14 -2.94 -0.59
CA ALA A 27 -0.33 -2.66 0.59
C ALA A 27 -1.15 -2.07 1.74
N LEU A 28 -2.11 -1.19 1.45
CA LEU A 28 -3.05 -0.66 2.44
C LEU A 28 -3.80 -1.80 3.15
N PHE A 29 -4.51 -2.65 2.41
CA PHE A 29 -5.27 -3.74 3.06
C PHE A 29 -4.36 -4.79 3.69
N PHE A 30 -3.15 -5.00 3.17
CA PHE A 30 -2.19 -5.91 3.78
C PHE A 30 -1.70 -5.44 5.16
N THR A 31 -1.45 -4.14 5.36
CA THR A 31 -0.96 -3.63 6.64
C THR A 31 -2.07 -3.30 7.63
N GLU A 32 -3.24 -2.92 7.13
CA GLU A 32 -4.31 -2.38 7.98
C GLU A 32 -5.34 -3.44 8.42
N CYS A 33 -5.46 -4.57 7.72
CA CYS A 33 -6.42 -5.63 8.09
C CYS A 33 -5.88 -6.51 9.23
N GLU A 34 -6.70 -6.67 10.28
CA GLU A 34 -6.42 -7.61 11.37
C GLU A 34 -6.87 -9.03 11.01
N PRO A 35 -5.97 -10.01 10.86
CA PRO A 35 -6.33 -11.36 10.46
C PRO A 35 -7.30 -12.04 11.43
N ASN A 36 -8.23 -12.84 10.89
CA ASN A 36 -9.23 -13.61 11.65
C ASN A 36 -10.28 -12.75 12.39
N THR A 37 -10.42 -11.47 12.05
CA THR A 37 -11.55 -10.64 12.48
C THR A 37 -12.54 -10.47 11.33
N THR A 38 -13.81 -10.18 11.65
CA THR A 38 -14.87 -9.98 10.66
C THR A 38 -15.67 -8.72 10.95
N ALA A 39 -16.15 -8.05 9.91
CA ALA A 39 -17.04 -6.91 10.03
C ALA A 39 -18.37 -7.23 10.77
N ASP A 40 -18.88 -8.47 10.63
CA ASP A 40 -20.11 -8.96 11.27
C ASP A 40 -19.90 -9.53 12.69
N ALA A 41 -18.70 -9.38 13.26
CA ALA A 41 -18.48 -9.80 14.63
C ALA A 41 -19.28 -8.87 15.55
N GLY A 42 -20.46 -9.33 15.99
CA GLY A 42 -21.30 -8.73 17.04
C GLY A 42 -20.63 -8.64 18.42
N GLN A 43 -19.34 -8.30 18.47
CA GLN A 43 -18.55 -7.91 19.63
C GLN A 43 -18.50 -6.37 19.79
N VAL A 44 -19.43 -5.66 19.16
CA VAL A 44 -19.65 -4.21 19.25
C VAL A 44 -20.16 -3.72 20.62
N ASP A 45 -19.91 -4.46 21.70
CA ASP A 45 -19.95 -3.88 23.05
C ASP A 45 -18.65 -3.14 23.40
N ASP A 46 -17.58 -3.30 22.60
CA ASP A 46 -16.35 -2.51 22.72
C ASP A 46 -16.06 -1.78 21.40
N PHE A 47 -16.67 -0.59 21.24
CA PHE A 47 -16.29 0.45 20.26
C PHE A 47 -14.80 0.90 20.36
N ILE A 48 -13.96 0.17 21.10
CA ILE A 48 -12.63 0.56 21.59
C ILE A 48 -11.48 -0.27 20.96
N ARG A 49 -11.71 -1.33 20.17
CA ARG A 49 -10.61 -2.24 19.77
C ARG A 49 -10.59 -2.74 18.32
N LEU A 50 -10.84 -1.90 17.32
CA LEU A 50 -10.32 -2.19 15.97
C LEU A 50 -8.86 -1.75 15.80
N TRP A 51 -8.35 -0.90 16.69
CA TRP A 51 -6.92 -0.64 16.79
C TRP A 51 -6.29 -1.66 17.75
N ASP A 52 -5.51 -2.57 17.19
CA ASP A 52 -4.65 -3.46 17.97
C ASP A 52 -3.25 -2.82 18.07
N PRO A 53 -2.77 -2.44 19.27
CA PRO A 53 -1.44 -1.87 19.43
C PRO A 53 -0.29 -2.82 19.06
N GLU A 54 -0.50 -4.13 19.08
CA GLU A 54 0.52 -5.13 18.74
C GLU A 54 0.71 -5.25 17.24
N THR A 55 -0.38 -5.23 16.46
CA THR A 55 -0.36 -5.36 15.00
C THR A 55 -0.42 -4.02 14.27
N GLN A 56 -0.83 -2.95 14.96
CA GLN A 56 -1.15 -1.63 14.42
C GLN A 56 -2.25 -1.64 13.35
N SER A 57 -3.01 -2.72 13.24
CA SER A 57 -4.13 -2.85 12.31
C SER A 57 -5.33 -2.04 12.76
N SER A 58 -6.15 -1.61 11.81
CA SER A 58 -7.27 -0.68 11.99
C SER A 58 -8.55 -1.11 11.25
N LEU A 59 -8.47 -2.18 10.46
CA LEU A 59 -9.55 -2.70 9.62
C LEU A 59 -9.87 -4.16 9.96
N PRO A 60 -11.13 -4.59 9.77
CA PRO A 60 -11.49 -6.01 9.85
C PRO A 60 -10.70 -6.88 8.84
N GLY A 61 -10.55 -8.16 9.15
CA GLY A 61 -9.80 -9.11 8.31
C GLY A 61 -10.50 -9.52 7.03
N ASP A 62 -11.81 -9.26 6.91
CA ASP A 62 -12.67 -9.64 5.79
C ASP A 62 -13.09 -8.46 4.89
N VAL A 63 -12.54 -7.26 5.11
CA VAL A 63 -12.77 -6.12 4.20
C VAL A 63 -11.71 -6.04 3.11
N GLY A 64 -12.08 -5.44 1.99
CA GLY A 64 -11.16 -5.23 0.86
C GLY A 64 -11.61 -4.13 -0.09
N PHE A 65 -11.21 -4.26 -1.36
CA PHE A 65 -11.43 -3.21 -2.36
C PHE A 65 -12.91 -2.84 -2.54
N ALA A 66 -13.83 -3.80 -2.40
CA ALA A 66 -15.27 -3.55 -2.53
C ALA A 66 -15.85 -2.67 -1.40
N ASP A 67 -15.15 -2.62 -0.26
CA ASP A 67 -15.56 -1.88 0.93
C ASP A 67 -14.95 -0.48 0.95
N LEU A 68 -13.99 -0.19 0.09
CA LEU A 68 -13.39 1.13 -0.04
C LEU A 68 -14.43 2.16 -0.50
N ASP A 69 -14.59 3.22 0.27
CA ASP A 69 -15.45 4.35 -0.07
C ASP A 69 -15.02 5.00 -1.41
N ALA A 70 -15.99 5.47 -2.19
CA ALA A 70 -15.77 6.00 -3.52
C ALA A 70 -14.94 7.29 -3.51
N ASP A 71 -15.15 8.17 -2.53
CA ASP A 71 -14.36 9.41 -2.42
C ASP A 71 -12.92 9.10 -1.97
N SER A 72 -12.76 8.12 -1.09
CA SER A 72 -11.45 7.60 -0.67
C SER A 72 -10.70 6.96 -1.85
N LEU A 73 -11.37 6.15 -2.66
CA LEU A 73 -10.80 5.60 -3.90
C LEU A 73 -10.37 6.71 -4.87
N ALA A 74 -11.21 7.73 -5.06
CA ALA A 74 -10.87 8.87 -5.92
C ALA A 74 -9.63 9.64 -5.40
N ARG A 75 -9.50 9.81 -4.08
CA ARG A 75 -8.31 10.42 -3.45
C ARG A 75 -7.06 9.57 -3.68
N ILE A 76 -7.15 8.26 -3.50
CA ILE A 76 -6.02 7.33 -3.74
C ILE A 76 -5.56 7.42 -5.19
N ILE A 77 -6.50 7.32 -6.14
CA ILE A 77 -6.20 7.40 -7.58
C ILE A 77 -5.48 8.72 -7.88
N LYS A 78 -6.02 9.84 -7.40
CA LYS A 78 -5.42 11.16 -7.62
C LYS A 78 -4.01 11.26 -7.02
N ALA A 79 -3.80 10.78 -5.79
CA ALA A 79 -2.49 10.80 -5.14
C ALA A 79 -1.47 9.93 -5.89
N CYS A 80 -1.87 8.74 -6.34
CA CYS A 80 -1.02 7.85 -7.13
C CYS A 80 -0.67 8.48 -8.49
N GLN A 81 -1.64 9.06 -9.19
CA GLN A 81 -1.41 9.74 -10.47
C GLN A 81 -0.46 10.94 -10.32
N GLU A 82 -0.64 11.76 -9.30
CA GLU A 82 0.26 12.89 -9.02
C GLU A 82 1.68 12.43 -8.71
N PHE A 83 1.84 11.39 -7.90
CA PHE A 83 3.15 10.85 -7.57
C PHE A 83 3.83 10.28 -8.82
N GLN A 84 3.11 9.48 -9.61
CA GLN A 84 3.61 8.92 -10.86
C GLN A 84 4.02 9.99 -11.86
N ALA A 85 3.22 11.05 -12.02
CA ALA A 85 3.52 12.13 -12.96
C ALA A 85 4.75 12.96 -12.54
N ILE A 86 4.96 13.19 -11.25
CA ILE A 86 6.09 13.99 -10.75
C ILE A 86 7.40 13.18 -10.81
N TYR A 87 7.35 11.89 -10.48
CA TYR A 87 8.53 11.03 -10.33
C TYR A 87 8.66 9.98 -11.44
N GLU A 88 8.07 10.24 -12.61
CA GLU A 88 8.03 9.30 -13.74
C GLU A 88 9.42 8.77 -14.11
N ALA A 89 10.41 9.67 -14.22
CA ALA A 89 11.78 9.31 -14.58
C ALA A 89 12.48 8.42 -13.53
N ASP A 90 12.23 8.66 -12.25
CA ASP A 90 12.76 7.83 -11.17
C ASP A 90 12.08 6.45 -11.16
N LEU A 91 10.77 6.43 -11.37
CA LEU A 91 10.01 5.19 -11.47
C LEU A 91 10.42 4.36 -12.70
N ASP A 92 10.72 5.00 -13.84
CA ASP A 92 11.28 4.33 -15.02
C ASP A 92 12.68 3.79 -14.77
N THR A 93 13.50 4.52 -13.99
CA THR A 93 14.86 4.10 -13.65
C THR A 93 14.87 2.81 -12.82
N VAL A 94 13.89 2.63 -11.93
CA VAL A 94 13.79 1.44 -11.05
C VAL A 94 12.95 0.31 -11.65
N ASP A 95 12.16 0.58 -12.69
CA ASP A 95 11.37 -0.45 -13.38
C ASP A 95 12.30 -1.45 -14.07
N GLY A 96 12.04 -2.74 -13.88
CA GLY A 96 12.93 -3.78 -14.41
C GLY A 96 14.10 -4.14 -13.49
N TYR A 97 14.29 -3.42 -12.37
CA TYR A 97 15.41 -3.67 -11.46
C TYR A 97 15.33 -5.06 -10.82
N ALA A 98 16.45 -5.80 -10.78
CA ALA A 98 16.49 -7.10 -10.13
C ALA A 98 16.48 -6.94 -8.59
N HIS A 99 15.35 -7.26 -7.97
CA HIS A 99 15.09 -7.11 -6.54
C HIS A 99 14.90 -8.46 -5.84
N GLY A 100 15.10 -8.47 -4.51
CA GLY A 100 14.85 -9.64 -3.66
C GLY A 100 15.92 -10.74 -3.72
N ARG A 101 15.65 -11.86 -3.01
CA ARG A 101 16.57 -13.03 -2.98
C ARG A 101 16.41 -13.95 -4.18
N ARG A 102 15.29 -13.85 -4.90
CA ARG A 102 14.94 -14.68 -6.05
C ARG A 102 15.19 -13.99 -7.40
N GLY A 103 15.70 -12.75 -7.38
CA GLY A 103 15.91 -11.97 -8.61
C GLY A 103 14.61 -11.59 -9.29
N GLU A 104 13.57 -11.30 -8.49
CA GLU A 104 12.29 -10.83 -9.00
C GLU A 104 12.46 -9.45 -9.61
N THR A 105 11.76 -9.20 -10.71
CA THR A 105 11.83 -7.93 -11.42
C THR A 105 10.93 -6.92 -10.72
N TYR A 106 11.53 -5.83 -10.23
CA TYR A 106 10.82 -4.71 -9.66
C TYR A 106 9.93 -4.07 -10.74
N CYS A 107 8.73 -3.67 -10.36
CA CYS A 107 7.74 -3.15 -11.30
C CYS A 107 6.88 -2.05 -10.66
N ARG A 108 6.05 -1.41 -11.46
CA ARG A 108 5.14 -0.34 -11.00
C ARG A 108 4.22 -0.76 -9.84
N GLU A 109 3.79 -2.01 -9.79
CA GLU A 109 3.00 -2.52 -8.66
C GLU A 109 3.80 -2.52 -7.34
N HIS A 110 5.05 -3.00 -7.38
CA HIS A 110 5.95 -2.94 -6.22
C HIS A 110 6.21 -1.48 -5.77
N ALA A 111 6.32 -0.55 -6.72
CA ALA A 111 6.47 0.87 -6.40
C ALA A 111 5.23 1.46 -5.71
N GLY A 112 4.02 0.99 -6.08
CA GLY A 112 2.78 1.31 -5.38
C GLY A 112 2.79 0.84 -3.92
N HIS A 113 3.24 -0.41 -3.68
CA HIS A 113 3.41 -0.94 -2.32
C HIS A 113 4.38 -0.06 -1.52
N ASP A 114 5.54 0.23 -2.10
CA ASP A 114 6.56 1.01 -1.43
C ASP A 114 6.12 2.44 -1.13
N PHE A 115 5.25 3.01 -1.96
CA PHE A 115 4.70 4.33 -1.70
C PHE A 115 3.86 4.34 -0.42
N TRP A 116 2.94 3.38 -0.25
CA TRP A 116 2.16 3.22 0.98
C TRP A 116 3.05 2.95 2.20
N LEU A 117 3.95 1.96 2.09
CA LEU A 117 4.80 1.55 3.21
C LEU A 117 5.73 2.68 3.67
N THR A 118 6.34 3.39 2.71
CA THR A 118 7.29 4.47 3.01
C THR A 118 6.59 5.69 3.59
N ARG A 119 5.41 6.07 3.08
CA ARG A 119 4.69 7.25 3.57
C ARG A 119 4.15 7.07 4.99
N ASN A 120 3.82 5.84 5.38
CA ASN A 120 3.28 5.48 6.70
C ASN A 120 4.33 4.94 7.68
N GLY A 121 5.59 4.81 7.26
CA GLY A 121 6.67 4.44 8.17
C GLY A 121 6.64 2.99 8.66
N HIS A 122 6.08 2.04 7.90
CA HIS A 122 5.98 0.60 8.27
C HIS A 122 7.33 -0.15 8.35
N GLY A 123 8.47 0.55 8.39
CA GLY A 123 9.80 -0.06 8.51
C GLY A 123 10.30 -0.78 7.26
N ALA A 124 9.59 -0.67 6.13
CA ALA A 124 9.97 -1.15 4.80
C ALA A 124 9.53 -0.13 3.74
N GLY A 125 10.02 -0.28 2.50
CA GLY A 125 9.65 0.59 1.40
C GLY A 125 10.75 0.74 0.35
N PHE A 126 10.75 1.87 -0.38
CA PHE A 126 11.70 2.12 -1.48
C PHE A 126 13.17 1.93 -1.09
N TRP A 127 13.53 2.35 0.11
CA TRP A 127 14.92 2.33 0.60
C TRP A 127 15.45 0.91 0.90
N ASP A 128 14.57 -0.10 0.99
CA ASP A 128 14.94 -1.50 1.22
C ASP A 128 15.10 -2.29 -0.11
N ARG A 129 14.90 -1.63 -1.25
CA ARG A 129 14.86 -2.31 -2.55
C ARG A 129 16.21 -2.55 -3.20
N TYR A 130 17.23 -1.77 -2.84
CA TYR A 130 18.58 -1.91 -3.37
C TYR A 130 19.54 -2.42 -2.29
N LYS A 131 20.63 -3.08 -2.68
CA LYS A 131 21.71 -3.50 -1.77
C LYS A 131 22.89 -2.56 -1.93
N SER A 132 23.63 -2.36 -0.85
CA SER A 132 24.86 -1.55 -0.87
C SER A 132 25.97 -2.12 -1.76
N SER A 133 25.87 -3.41 -2.15
CA SER A 133 26.79 -4.09 -3.06
C SER A 133 26.47 -3.89 -4.54
N ASP A 134 25.35 -3.23 -4.88
CA ASP A 134 24.89 -3.10 -6.25
C ASP A 134 25.63 -1.96 -6.96
N ASP A 135 26.28 -2.25 -8.09
CA ASP A 135 27.02 -1.27 -8.90
C ASP A 135 26.09 -0.50 -9.87
N GLN A 136 25.03 0.09 -9.31
CA GLN A 136 24.02 0.85 -10.05
C GLN A 136 23.65 2.14 -9.29
N PRO A 137 24.54 3.15 -9.28
CA PRO A 137 24.36 4.36 -8.47
C PRO A 137 23.11 5.16 -8.83
N ASP A 138 22.72 5.18 -10.11
CA ASP A 138 21.54 5.90 -10.57
C ASP A 138 20.24 5.27 -10.04
N VAL A 139 20.16 3.94 -10.00
CA VAL A 139 19.02 3.20 -9.44
C VAL A 139 18.90 3.45 -7.94
N LYS A 140 20.02 3.39 -7.21
CA LYS A 140 20.04 3.73 -5.78
C LYS A 140 19.53 5.16 -5.56
N ALA A 141 20.02 6.11 -6.34
CA ALA A 141 19.63 7.51 -6.20
C ALA A 141 18.14 7.73 -6.52
N ALA A 142 17.58 6.98 -7.49
CA ALA A 142 16.16 6.99 -7.77
C ALA A 142 15.32 6.45 -6.60
N PHE A 143 15.68 5.30 -6.02
CA PHE A 143 15.01 4.78 -4.81
C PHE A 143 15.08 5.75 -3.63
N ASP A 144 16.24 6.39 -3.41
CA ASP A 144 16.38 7.39 -2.34
C ASP A 144 15.46 8.60 -2.58
N ARG A 145 15.39 9.13 -3.80
CA ARG A 145 14.46 10.23 -4.16
C ARG A 145 13.00 9.85 -3.99
N LEU A 146 12.62 8.65 -4.43
CA LEU A 146 11.26 8.13 -4.25
C LEU A 146 10.92 7.97 -2.75
N SER A 147 11.88 7.52 -1.95
CA SER A 147 11.73 7.38 -0.50
C SER A 147 11.48 8.73 0.19
N ASP A 148 12.29 9.74 -0.14
CA ASP A 148 12.15 11.09 0.41
C ASP A 148 10.84 11.74 -0.03
N ALA A 149 10.47 11.56 -1.30
CA ALA A 149 9.21 12.03 -1.85
C ALA A 149 7.99 11.40 -1.16
N ALA A 150 8.03 10.10 -0.92
CA ALA A 150 6.96 9.38 -0.24
C ALA A 150 6.79 9.85 1.21
N LYS A 151 7.89 10.01 1.95
CA LYS A 151 7.88 10.58 3.31
C LYS A 151 7.32 12.00 3.32
N ALA A 152 7.70 12.82 2.34
CA ALA A 152 7.22 14.20 2.23
C ALA A 152 5.71 14.31 1.96
N LYS A 153 5.08 13.26 1.41
CA LYS A 153 3.60 13.20 1.28
C LYS A 153 2.89 13.03 2.61
N GLY A 154 3.59 12.53 3.63
CA GLY A 154 3.06 12.32 4.98
C GLY A 154 2.17 11.08 5.11
N GLU A 155 1.91 10.75 6.37
CA GLU A 155 1.10 9.60 6.77
C GLU A 155 -0.36 9.74 6.30
N CYS A 156 -1.01 8.61 6.14
CA CYS A 156 -2.39 8.46 5.71
C CYS A 156 -2.99 7.29 6.48
N TRP A 157 -4.19 7.46 7.02
CA TRP A 157 -4.81 6.45 7.86
C TRP A 157 -5.98 5.80 7.15
N ALA A 158 -6.14 4.49 7.37
CA ALA A 158 -7.35 3.78 6.99
C ALA A 158 -8.26 3.61 8.22
N THR A 159 -9.56 3.74 8.04
CA THR A 159 -10.54 3.54 9.11
C THR A 159 -11.78 2.84 8.60
N TYR A 160 -12.33 1.93 9.38
CA TYR A 160 -13.63 1.32 9.11
C TYR A 160 -14.75 2.17 9.71
N GLY A 161 -15.70 2.61 8.87
CA GLY A 161 -16.84 3.44 9.26
C GLY A 161 -18.07 2.62 9.65
N ASP A 162 -18.97 3.25 10.41
CA ASP A 162 -20.25 2.65 10.86
C ASP A 162 -21.19 2.26 9.70
N ASP A 163 -20.95 2.79 8.50
CA ASP A 163 -21.68 2.47 7.26
C ASP A 163 -21.12 1.23 6.54
N GLY A 164 -20.14 0.57 7.14
CA GLY A 164 -19.48 -0.61 6.59
C GLY A 164 -18.48 -0.29 5.48
N LYS A 165 -17.99 0.96 5.40
CA LYS A 165 -17.01 1.38 4.39
C LYS A 165 -15.64 1.66 4.99
N VAL A 166 -14.62 1.44 4.18
CA VAL A 166 -13.22 1.77 4.47
C VAL A 166 -12.93 3.15 3.93
N TYR A 167 -12.45 4.03 4.79
CA TYR A 167 -12.08 5.39 4.47
C TYR A 167 -10.58 5.58 4.54
N GLN A 168 -10.04 6.43 3.67
CA GLN A 168 -8.68 6.92 3.77
C GLN A 168 -8.70 8.43 4.07
N SER A 169 -8.00 8.85 5.14
CA SER A 169 -7.82 10.27 5.53
C SER A 169 -6.41 10.76 5.29
#